data_AF-A0A090QHK5-F1
#
_entry.id   AF-A0A090QHK5-F1
#
_cell.length_a   1.000
_cell.length_b   1.000
_cell.length_c   1.000
_cell.angle_alpha   90.00
_cell.angle_beta   90.00
_cell.angle_gamma   90.00
#
_symmetry.space_group_name_H-M   'P 1'
#
loop_
_entity.id
_entity.type
_entity.pdbx_description
1 polymer ?
#
loop_
_entity_poly.entity_id
_entity_poly.type
_entity_poly.pdbx_seq_one_letter_code
_entity_poly.pdbx_strand_id
1 'polypeptide(L)'
;MHLVFLANSLKWRVPSSDKEFSKWKNKLSFNSLGIGFDVENKLNNEELEDFKKNIKTDISNEFKKMLIAMQPVRFEHVRKEISKGLFLLRTEVGHSVLGDNPIIELHPDTEEFIEDFIFPFSELDSLIFKKGSKRNNVNEYFYTFKDVAQFHLAENYVICKDKEYLESILDYYDKIIKNGKEKSIIKGLFQTVE
;
A
#
# COMPACT_ATOMS: atom_id res chain seq x y z
N MET A 1 -2.91 -9.01 11.40
CA MET A 1 -4.11 -8.64 10.62
C MET A 1 -4.59 -7.22 10.86
N HIS A 2 -4.70 -6.75 12.12
CA HIS A 2 -5.08 -5.35 12.38
C HIS A 2 -4.12 -4.32 11.74
N LEU A 3 -2.80 -4.55 11.79
CA LEU A 3 -1.82 -3.68 11.13
C LEU A 3 -1.93 -3.70 9.59
N VAL A 4 -2.36 -4.82 9.01
CA VAL A 4 -2.60 -4.91 7.56
C VAL A 4 -3.85 -4.12 7.17
N PHE A 5 -4.90 -4.20 7.99
CA PHE A 5 -6.09 -3.36 7.82
C PHE A 5 -5.74 -1.88 7.94
N LEU A 6 -4.92 -1.50 8.93
CA LEU A 6 -4.43 -0.13 9.09
C LEU A 6 -3.64 0.32 7.86
N ALA A 7 -2.66 -0.47 7.43
CA ALA A 7 -1.85 -0.21 6.25
C ALA A 7 -2.78 0.06 5.04
N ASN A 8 -3.64 -0.91 4.68
CA ASN A 8 -4.55 -0.73 3.56
C ASN A 8 -5.49 0.47 3.71
N SER A 9 -5.94 0.78 4.92
CA SER A 9 -6.78 1.96 5.16
C SER A 9 -6.04 3.27 4.91
N LEU A 10 -4.73 3.31 5.18
CA LEU A 10 -3.88 4.47 4.93
C LEU A 10 -3.54 4.62 3.45
N LYS A 11 -3.32 3.51 2.72
CA LYS A 11 -3.12 3.51 1.25
C LYS A 11 -4.21 4.32 0.56
N TRP A 12 -5.48 4.00 0.82
CA TRP A 12 -6.59 4.61 0.09
C TRP A 12 -6.92 6.04 0.52
N ARG A 13 -6.11 6.66 1.40
CA ARG A 13 -6.25 8.05 1.83
C ARG A 13 -5.21 8.98 1.22
N VAL A 14 -4.27 8.47 0.42
CA VAL A 14 -3.24 9.30 -0.22
C VAL A 14 -3.56 9.61 -1.68
N PRO A 15 -3.26 10.84 -2.17
CA PRO A 15 -3.57 11.24 -3.55
C PRO A 15 -2.94 10.34 -4.62
N SER A 16 -1.77 9.77 -4.36
CA SER A 16 -1.10 8.82 -5.25
C SER A 16 -1.96 7.58 -5.52
N SER A 17 -2.67 7.08 -4.50
CA SER A 17 -3.57 5.92 -4.63
C SER A 17 -4.89 6.24 -5.33
N ASP A 18 -5.34 7.50 -5.30
CA ASP A 18 -6.55 7.91 -6.02
C ASP A 18 -6.38 7.80 -7.54
N LYS A 19 -5.18 8.16 -8.03
CA LYS A 19 -4.82 8.01 -9.44
C LYS A 19 -4.89 6.54 -9.86
N GLU A 20 -4.36 5.65 -9.03
CA GLU A 20 -4.39 4.21 -9.31
C GLU A 20 -5.81 3.64 -9.24
N PHE A 21 -6.55 3.93 -8.16
CA PHE A 21 -7.94 3.49 -7.99
C PHE A 21 -8.82 3.92 -9.19
N SER A 22 -8.62 5.13 -9.72
CA SER A 22 -9.39 5.65 -10.84
C SER A 22 -9.32 4.76 -12.10
N LYS A 23 -8.21 4.03 -12.30
CA LYS A 23 -7.99 3.17 -13.48
C LYS A 23 -8.88 1.92 -13.48
N TRP A 24 -9.25 1.41 -12.32
CA TRP A 24 -9.96 0.11 -12.20
C TRP A 24 -11.21 0.14 -11.31
N LYS A 25 -11.57 1.28 -10.69
CA LYS A 25 -12.79 1.44 -9.87
C LYS A 25 -14.09 0.98 -10.51
N ASN A 26 -14.17 1.07 -11.85
CA ASN A 26 -15.35 0.65 -12.62
C ASN A 26 -15.43 -0.87 -12.82
N LYS A 27 -14.30 -1.58 -12.68
CA LYS A 27 -14.24 -3.05 -12.69
C LYS A 27 -14.63 -3.66 -11.35
N LEU A 28 -14.51 -2.89 -10.26
CA LEU A 28 -14.95 -3.32 -8.94
C LEU A 28 -16.45 -3.20 -8.76
N SER A 29 -17.09 -4.35 -8.57
CA SER A 29 -18.46 -4.44 -8.09
C SER A 29 -18.48 -4.50 -6.55
N PHE A 30 -19.61 -4.13 -5.95
CA PHE A 30 -19.79 -4.34 -4.50
C PHE A 30 -19.86 -5.82 -4.13
N ASN A 31 -20.40 -6.65 -5.02
CA ASN A 31 -20.45 -8.10 -4.85
C ASN A 31 -19.03 -8.69 -4.78
N SER A 32 -18.12 -8.27 -5.66
CA SER A 32 -16.70 -8.69 -5.60
C SER A 32 -15.98 -8.22 -4.34
N LEU A 33 -16.49 -7.19 -3.66
CA LEU A 33 -15.99 -6.72 -2.37
C LEU A 33 -16.70 -7.38 -1.17
N GLY A 34 -17.56 -8.36 -1.43
CA GLY A 34 -18.27 -9.14 -0.42
C GLY A 34 -19.53 -8.49 0.13
N ILE A 35 -20.01 -7.39 -0.48
CA ILE A 35 -21.34 -6.87 -0.19
C ILE A 35 -22.29 -7.38 -1.27
N GLY A 36 -23.01 -8.44 -0.96
CA GLY A 36 -24.12 -8.91 -1.77
C GLY A 36 -25.28 -7.92 -1.65
N PHE A 37 -25.44 -7.07 -2.65
CA PHE A 37 -26.66 -6.29 -2.80
C PHE A 37 -27.67 -7.16 -3.54
N ASP A 38 -28.54 -7.87 -2.81
CA ASP A 38 -29.69 -8.58 -3.38
C ASP A 38 -30.82 -7.58 -3.68
N VAL A 39 -30.49 -6.62 -4.54
CA VAL A 39 -31.27 -5.42 -4.82
C VAL A 39 -32.05 -5.59 -6.13
N GLU A 40 -31.52 -6.37 -7.07
CA GLU A 40 -32.16 -6.64 -8.37
C GLU A 40 -33.49 -7.38 -8.27
N ASN A 41 -33.71 -8.17 -7.21
CA ASN A 41 -34.96 -8.88 -6.97
C ASN A 41 -36.00 -8.07 -6.17
N LYS A 42 -35.61 -6.88 -5.64
CA LYS A 42 -36.43 -6.12 -4.68
C LYS A 42 -36.80 -4.72 -5.14
N LEU A 43 -36.08 -4.16 -6.11
CA LEU A 43 -36.35 -2.82 -6.64
C LEU A 43 -37.11 -2.91 -7.96
N ASN A 44 -37.98 -1.93 -8.20
CA ASN A 44 -38.55 -1.74 -9.53
C ASN A 44 -37.50 -1.11 -10.49
N ASN A 45 -37.80 -1.06 -11.79
CA ASN A 45 -36.83 -0.62 -12.81
C ASN A 45 -36.35 0.84 -12.62
N GLU A 46 -37.18 1.75 -12.11
CA GLU A 46 -36.78 3.14 -11.85
C GLU A 46 -35.86 3.23 -10.63
N GLU A 47 -36.21 2.54 -9.54
CA GLU A 47 -35.40 2.47 -8.31
C GLU A 47 -34.04 1.81 -8.58
N LEU A 48 -33.99 0.81 -9.46
CA LEU A 48 -32.75 0.16 -9.85
C LEU A 48 -31.83 1.09 -10.66
N GLU A 49 -32.39 1.89 -11.57
CA GLU A 49 -31.62 2.88 -12.34
C GLU A 49 -31.13 4.03 -11.46
N ASP A 50 -31.95 4.52 -10.53
CA ASP A 50 -31.53 5.52 -9.55
C ASP A 50 -30.46 4.98 -8.59
N PHE A 51 -30.59 3.72 -8.15
CA PHE A 51 -29.57 3.04 -7.36
C PHE A 51 -28.25 2.91 -8.13
N LYS A 52 -28.28 2.48 -9.39
CA LYS A 52 -27.09 2.40 -10.26
C LYS A 52 -26.45 3.77 -10.49
N LYS A 53 -27.25 4.83 -10.62
CA LYS A 53 -26.76 6.21 -10.75
C LYS A 53 -26.09 6.70 -9.47
N ASN A 54 -26.69 6.41 -8.31
CA ASN A 54 -26.15 6.77 -6.99
C ASN A 54 -24.89 5.96 -6.62
N ILE A 55 -24.76 4.72 -7.12
CA ILE A 55 -23.55 3.90 -6.99
C ILE A 55 -22.35 4.46 -7.77
N LYS A 56 -22.54 5.38 -8.70
CA LYS A 56 -21.43 5.99 -9.46
C LYS A 56 -20.88 7.27 -8.82
N THR A 57 -21.35 7.63 -7.63
CA THR A 57 -20.93 8.83 -6.89
C THR A 57 -19.55 8.68 -6.24
N ASP A 58 -18.96 9.80 -5.83
CA ASP A 58 -17.70 9.81 -5.06
C ASP A 58 -17.84 9.08 -3.72
N ILE A 59 -19.01 9.15 -3.08
CA ILE A 59 -19.31 8.40 -1.85
C ILE A 59 -19.16 6.90 -2.06
N SER A 60 -19.65 6.38 -3.19
CA SER A 60 -19.51 4.97 -3.54
C SER A 60 -18.05 4.58 -3.76
N ASN A 61 -17.25 5.45 -4.37
CA ASN A 61 -15.82 5.24 -4.56
C ASN A 61 -15.07 5.17 -3.22
N GLU A 62 -15.36 6.09 -2.30
CA GLU A 62 -14.81 6.06 -0.94
C GLU A 62 -15.25 4.81 -0.15
N PHE A 63 -16.51 4.41 -0.32
CA PHE A 63 -16.99 3.18 0.30
C PHE A 63 -16.28 1.95 -0.26
N LYS A 64 -16.07 1.86 -1.59
CA LYS A 64 -15.28 0.78 -2.20
C LYS A 64 -13.85 0.72 -1.64
N LYS A 65 -13.17 1.85 -1.51
CA LYS A 65 -11.83 1.95 -0.88
C LYS A 65 -11.82 1.37 0.54
N MET A 66 -12.80 1.74 1.35
CA MET A 66 -12.95 1.16 2.69
C MET A 66 -13.15 -0.35 2.65
N LEU A 67 -13.97 -0.86 1.72
CA LEU A 67 -14.20 -2.29 1.58
C LEU A 67 -12.98 -3.06 1.07
N ILE A 68 -12.17 -2.46 0.20
CA ILE A 68 -10.87 -3.01 -0.20
C ILE A 68 -9.97 -3.13 1.02
N ALA A 69 -9.90 -2.08 1.85
CA ALA A 69 -9.08 -2.12 3.07
C ALA A 69 -9.52 -3.23 4.04
N MET A 70 -10.81 -3.57 4.06
CA MET A 70 -11.38 -4.62 4.90
C MET A 70 -11.18 -6.05 4.37
N GLN A 71 -10.76 -6.25 3.11
CA GLN A 71 -10.59 -7.59 2.51
C GLN A 71 -9.77 -8.57 3.38
N PRO A 72 -8.61 -8.18 3.96
CA PRO A 72 -7.84 -9.05 4.86
C PRO A 72 -8.64 -9.56 6.08
N VAL A 73 -9.59 -8.75 6.55
CA VAL A 73 -10.41 -9.09 7.72
C VAL A 73 -11.64 -9.89 7.30
N ARG A 74 -12.24 -9.58 6.15
CA ARG A 74 -13.49 -10.19 5.68
C ARG A 74 -13.30 -11.59 5.10
N PHE A 75 -12.22 -11.80 4.35
CA PHE A 75 -12.04 -13.03 3.58
C PHE A 75 -10.95 -13.91 4.18
N GLU A 76 -11.33 -15.13 4.58
CA GLU A 76 -10.41 -16.07 5.23
C GLU A 76 -9.26 -16.51 4.30
N HIS A 77 -9.54 -16.70 3.01
CA HIS A 77 -8.51 -17.08 2.04
C HIS A 77 -7.44 -15.99 1.89
N VAL A 78 -7.86 -14.72 1.76
CA VAL A 78 -6.97 -13.55 1.73
C VAL A 78 -6.13 -13.48 3.00
N ARG A 79 -6.78 -13.64 4.17
CA ARG A 79 -6.08 -13.67 5.46
C ARG A 79 -5.00 -14.75 5.53
N LYS A 80 -5.33 -15.97 5.10
CA LYS A 80 -4.41 -17.11 5.08
C LYS A 80 -3.22 -16.85 4.16
N GLU A 81 -3.45 -16.28 2.99
CA GLU A 81 -2.39 -15.93 2.05
C GLU A 81 -1.42 -14.91 2.65
N ILE A 82 -1.93 -13.79 3.17
CA ILE A 82 -1.12 -12.74 3.80
C ILE A 82 -0.28 -13.32 4.93
N SER A 83 -0.89 -14.13 5.80
CA SER A 83 -0.21 -14.66 7.01
C SER A 83 1.04 -15.51 6.72
N LYS A 84 1.19 -16.01 5.49
CA LYS A 84 2.36 -16.79 5.05
C LYS A 84 3.58 -15.90 4.80
N GLY A 85 3.37 -14.71 4.23
CA GLY A 85 4.43 -13.78 3.83
C GLY A 85 4.52 -12.51 4.68
N LEU A 86 3.66 -12.36 5.69
CA LEU A 86 3.63 -11.19 6.56
C LEU A 86 4.57 -11.35 7.76
N PHE A 87 5.41 -10.36 8.00
CA PHE A 87 6.25 -10.29 9.19
C PHE A 87 6.52 -8.84 9.63
N LEU A 88 6.93 -8.70 10.89
CA LEU A 88 7.38 -7.45 11.47
C LEU A 88 8.90 -7.45 11.48
N LEU A 89 9.48 -6.43 10.87
CA LEU A 89 10.91 -6.17 10.93
C LEU A 89 11.15 -4.98 11.86
N ARG A 90 12.04 -5.19 12.84
CA ARG A 90 12.51 -4.14 13.73
C ARG A 90 13.98 -3.88 13.46
N THR A 91 14.35 -2.60 13.35
CA THR A 91 15.75 -2.17 13.34
C THR A 91 16.18 -1.73 14.73
N GLU A 92 17.46 -1.89 15.02
CA GLU A 92 18.13 -1.29 16.17
C GLU A 92 18.71 0.08 15.83
N VAL A 93 18.78 0.42 14.55
CA VAL A 93 19.24 1.72 14.06
C VAL A 93 18.13 2.73 14.25
N GLY A 94 18.32 3.69 15.17
CA GLY A 94 17.33 4.69 15.56
C GLY A 94 17.11 5.83 14.56
N HIS A 95 17.34 5.60 13.27
CA HIS A 95 17.21 6.58 12.20
C HIS A 95 16.45 5.96 11.04
N SER A 96 15.41 6.65 10.57
CA SER A 96 14.64 6.25 9.39
C SER A 96 13.95 7.46 8.80
N VAL A 97 13.66 7.36 7.50
CA VAL A 97 12.85 8.31 6.75
C VAL A 97 11.43 7.77 6.71
N LEU A 98 10.46 8.59 7.14
CA LEU A 98 9.03 8.36 6.91
C LEU A 98 8.51 9.46 5.98
N GLY A 99 7.42 9.21 5.26
CA GLY A 99 6.82 10.19 4.37
C GLY A 99 5.29 10.19 4.42
N ASP A 100 4.71 11.11 3.67
CA ASP A 100 3.25 11.26 3.55
C ASP A 100 2.58 10.15 2.72
N ASN A 101 3.35 9.36 1.97
CA ASN A 101 2.90 8.13 1.33
C ASN A 101 3.29 6.91 2.20
N PRO A 102 2.37 6.36 3.01
CA PRO A 102 2.73 5.44 4.08
C PRO A 102 3.11 4.05 3.60
N ILE A 103 2.78 3.67 2.35
CA ILE A 103 3.01 2.31 1.87
C ILE A 103 3.85 2.32 0.61
N ILE A 104 4.83 1.42 0.60
CA ILE A 104 5.67 1.13 -0.54
C ILE A 104 5.15 -0.17 -1.16
N GLU A 105 4.63 -0.12 -2.38
CA GLU A 105 4.15 -1.29 -3.12
C GLU A 105 5.07 -1.62 -4.29
N LEU A 106 5.27 -2.92 -4.55
CA LEU A 106 6.10 -3.34 -5.68
C LEU A 106 5.44 -2.99 -7.03
N HIS A 107 4.12 -3.18 -7.12
CA HIS A 107 3.30 -2.93 -8.31
C HIS A 107 1.99 -2.20 -7.92
N PRO A 108 2.02 -0.88 -7.73
CA PRO A 108 0.86 -0.12 -7.24
C PRO A 108 -0.35 -0.11 -8.21
N ASP A 109 -0.12 -0.48 -9.47
CA ASP A 109 -1.11 -0.53 -10.55
C ASP A 109 -1.81 -1.90 -10.68
N THR A 110 -1.53 -2.84 -9.77
CA THR A 110 -2.17 -4.16 -9.77
C THR A 110 -3.67 -4.10 -9.44
N GLU A 111 -4.44 -5.03 -10.01
CA GLU A 111 -5.86 -5.24 -9.66
C GLU A 111 -6.01 -6.09 -8.39
N GLU A 112 -4.90 -6.63 -7.86
CA GLU A 112 -4.93 -7.40 -6.64
C GLU A 112 -5.34 -6.55 -5.44
N PHE A 113 -6.13 -7.12 -4.54
CA PHE A 113 -6.55 -6.41 -3.32
C PHE A 113 -5.38 -6.07 -2.41
N ILE A 114 -4.29 -6.85 -2.48
CA ILE A 114 -3.11 -6.74 -1.63
C ILE A 114 -1.89 -7.19 -2.43
N GLU A 115 -1.06 -6.22 -2.80
CA GLU A 115 0.24 -6.41 -3.44
C GLU A 115 1.33 -6.65 -2.37
N ASP A 116 2.51 -7.12 -2.80
CA ASP A 116 3.73 -7.03 -2.00
C ASP A 116 3.95 -5.58 -1.53
N PHE A 117 4.05 -5.41 -0.21
CA PHE A 117 4.13 -4.09 0.41
C PHE A 117 5.10 -4.02 1.59
N ILE A 118 5.61 -2.81 1.80
CA ILE A 118 6.35 -2.43 3.01
C ILE A 118 5.64 -1.21 3.60
N PHE A 119 5.25 -1.32 4.87
CA PHE A 119 4.61 -0.26 5.65
C PHE A 119 5.53 0.13 6.82
N PRO A 120 6.38 1.17 6.66
CA PRO A 120 7.13 1.74 7.76
C PRO A 120 6.20 2.59 8.63
N PHE A 121 5.92 2.12 9.86
CA PHE A 121 4.97 2.79 10.75
C PHE A 121 5.62 3.42 11.98
N SER A 122 6.92 3.17 12.20
CA SER A 122 7.74 3.88 13.17
C SER A 122 9.17 4.01 12.64
N GLU A 123 10.03 4.74 13.37
CA GLU A 123 11.45 4.82 13.04
C GLU A 123 12.15 3.45 13.12
N LEU A 124 11.62 2.54 13.95
CA LEU A 124 12.23 1.22 14.20
C LEU A 124 11.49 0.08 13.49
N ASP A 125 10.21 0.22 13.23
CA ASP A 125 9.34 -0.90 12.89
C ASP A 125 8.75 -0.75 11.49
N SER A 126 8.80 -1.85 10.74
CA SER A 126 8.17 -1.98 9.42
C SER A 126 7.37 -3.26 9.35
N LEU A 127 6.13 -3.15 8.86
CA LEU A 127 5.33 -4.31 8.51
C LEU A 127 5.61 -4.65 7.05
N ILE A 128 6.03 -5.88 6.79
CA ILE A 128 6.39 -6.33 5.45
C ILE A 128 5.47 -7.48 5.07
N PHE A 129 4.90 -7.40 3.88
CA PHE A 129 4.25 -8.51 3.22
C PHE A 129 4.94 -8.76 1.88
N LYS A 130 5.46 -9.97 1.71
CA LYS A 130 6.00 -10.43 0.44
C LYS A 130 5.54 -11.85 0.15
N LYS A 131 4.88 -12.06 -0.98
CA LYS A 131 4.42 -13.37 -1.42
C LYS A 131 5.61 -14.33 -1.58
N GLY A 132 5.50 -15.49 -0.96
CA GLY A 132 6.52 -16.54 -1.03
C GLY A 132 7.80 -16.29 -0.20
N SER A 133 7.94 -15.13 0.45
CA SER A 133 9.09 -14.84 1.32
C SER A 133 9.08 -15.69 2.59
N LYS A 134 10.27 -16.02 3.08
CA LYS A 134 10.44 -16.62 4.41
C LYS A 134 10.59 -15.49 5.42
N ARG A 135 9.86 -15.59 6.54
CA ARG A 135 9.80 -14.56 7.58
C ARG A 135 11.20 -14.06 8.00
N ASN A 136 11.33 -12.75 8.15
CA ASN A 136 12.46 -12.05 8.76
C ASN A 136 13.81 -12.17 8.04
N ASN A 137 13.83 -12.49 6.75
CA ASN A 137 15.06 -12.49 5.98
C ASN A 137 15.14 -11.22 5.12
N VAL A 138 15.86 -10.22 5.63
CA VAL A 138 16.20 -9.01 4.89
C VAL A 138 17.72 -8.83 4.91
N ASN A 139 18.28 -8.33 3.81
CA ASN A 139 19.70 -8.01 3.79
C ASN A 139 20.00 -6.65 4.44
N GLU A 140 21.28 -6.39 4.72
CA GLU A 140 21.78 -5.18 5.37
C GLU A 140 21.41 -3.87 4.64
N TYR A 141 21.17 -3.92 3.33
CA TYR A 141 20.82 -2.76 2.53
C TYR A 141 19.33 -2.40 2.62
N PHE A 142 18.48 -3.26 3.18
CA PHE A 142 17.04 -3.04 3.26
C PHE A 142 16.69 -1.66 3.82
N TYR A 143 17.32 -1.24 4.92
CA TYR A 143 16.96 0.02 5.59
C TYR A 143 17.28 1.24 4.73
N THR A 144 18.45 1.28 4.09
CA THR A 144 18.81 2.37 3.17
C THR A 144 17.89 2.38 1.96
N PHE A 145 17.62 1.23 1.32
CA PHE A 145 16.70 1.18 0.19
C PHE A 145 15.28 1.56 0.57
N LYS A 146 14.83 1.20 1.78
CA LYS A 146 13.52 1.54 2.31
C LYS A 146 13.38 3.06 2.46
N ASP A 147 14.36 3.68 3.09
CA ASP A 147 14.34 5.13 3.34
C ASP A 147 14.46 5.94 2.04
N VAL A 148 15.24 5.46 1.07
CA VAL A 148 15.33 6.05 -0.28
C VAL A 148 14.02 5.88 -1.04
N ALA A 149 13.38 4.71 -0.96
CA ALA A 149 12.06 4.49 -1.56
C ALA A 149 10.99 5.37 -0.92
N GLN A 150 11.04 5.54 0.41
CA GLN A 150 10.13 6.39 1.14
C GLN A 150 10.28 7.86 0.75
N PHE A 151 11.52 8.32 0.57
CA PHE A 151 11.81 9.65 0.04
C PHE A 151 11.30 9.82 -1.40
N HIS A 152 11.56 8.84 -2.27
CA HIS A 152 11.13 8.84 -3.66
C HIS A 152 9.60 8.91 -3.82
N LEU A 153 8.86 8.23 -2.94
CA LEU A 153 7.40 8.14 -2.99
C LEU A 153 6.67 9.28 -2.26
N ALA A 154 7.37 10.09 -1.48
CA ALA A 154 6.79 11.22 -0.78
C ALA A 154 6.42 12.34 -1.76
N GLU A 155 5.23 12.91 -1.61
CA GLU A 155 4.76 14.00 -2.48
C GLU A 155 5.04 15.38 -1.86
N ASN A 156 4.81 15.54 -0.56
CA ASN A 156 4.88 16.85 0.11
C ASN A 156 5.79 16.83 1.33
N TYR A 157 5.74 15.76 2.12
CA TYR A 157 6.40 15.72 3.42
C TYR A 157 7.22 14.45 3.64
N VAL A 158 8.41 14.68 4.17
CA VAL A 158 9.30 13.65 4.69
C VAL A 158 9.68 14.05 6.12
N ILE A 159 9.73 13.07 7.02
CA ILE A 159 10.20 13.25 8.38
C ILE A 159 11.36 12.31 8.66
N CYS A 160 12.42 12.86 9.25
CA CYS A 160 13.54 12.12 9.80
C CYS A 160 14.02 12.87 11.04
N LYS A 161 14.28 12.13 12.12
CA LYS A 161 14.78 12.72 13.37
C LYS A 161 16.23 13.16 13.28
N ASP A 162 17.01 12.49 12.44
CA ASP A 162 18.43 12.75 12.25
C ASP A 162 18.65 13.46 10.93
N LYS A 163 19.15 14.70 11.03
CA LYS A 163 19.42 15.55 9.90
C LYS A 163 20.56 15.01 9.02
N GLU A 164 21.66 14.56 9.63
CA GLU A 164 22.83 14.07 8.89
C GLU A 164 22.48 12.79 8.13
N TYR A 165 21.67 11.92 8.75
CA TYR A 165 21.14 10.75 8.07
C TYR A 165 20.23 11.14 6.90
N LEU A 166 19.30 12.08 7.08
CA LEU A 166 18.46 12.55 5.98
C LEU A 166 19.27 13.13 4.82
N GLU A 167 20.31 13.94 5.11
CA GLU A 167 21.24 14.47 4.10
C GLU A 167 21.94 13.34 3.35
N SER A 168 22.35 12.27 4.03
CA SER A 168 22.95 11.09 3.38
C SER A 168 21.99 10.35 2.44
N ILE A 169 20.71 10.27 2.80
CA ILE A 169 19.66 9.65 1.96
C ILE A 169 19.40 10.52 0.73
N LEU A 170 19.36 11.85 0.89
CA LEU A 170 19.23 12.80 -0.23
C LEU A 170 20.38 12.65 -1.22
N ASP A 171 21.62 12.63 -0.73
CA ASP A 171 22.81 12.46 -1.56
C ASP A 171 22.79 11.13 -2.33
N TYR A 172 22.31 10.06 -1.70
CA TYR A 172 22.18 8.76 -2.33
C TYR A 172 21.07 8.74 -3.39
N TYR A 173 19.91 9.33 -3.08
CA TYR A 173 18.80 9.49 -4.02
C TYR A 173 19.24 10.27 -5.27
N ASP A 174 19.90 11.42 -5.09
CA ASP A 174 20.41 12.24 -6.18
C ASP A 174 21.37 11.47 -7.10
N LYS A 175 22.22 10.61 -6.53
CA LYS A 175 23.11 9.74 -7.32
C LYS A 175 22.32 8.72 -8.15
N ILE A 176 21.22 8.16 -7.61
CA ILE A 176 20.36 7.24 -8.36
C ILE A 176 19.68 7.96 -9.53
N ILE A 177 19.13 9.14 -9.29
CA ILE A 177 18.44 9.95 -10.32
C ILE A 177 19.42 10.37 -11.41
N LYS A 178 20.61 10.89 -11.06
CA LYS A 178 21.66 11.26 -12.02
C LYS A 178 22.11 10.09 -12.91
N ASN A 179 22.02 8.87 -12.40
CA ASN A 179 22.37 7.66 -13.14
C ASN A 179 21.18 7.06 -13.92
N GLY A 180 20.01 7.71 -13.94
CA GLY A 180 18.81 7.22 -14.64
C GLY A 180 18.21 5.94 -14.06
N LYS A 181 18.50 5.64 -12.79
CA LYS A 181 18.12 4.38 -12.12
C LYS A 181 16.86 4.51 -11.24
N GLU A 182 16.12 5.61 -11.34
CA GLU A 182 14.91 5.89 -10.55
C GLU A 182 13.92 4.71 -10.51
N LYS A 183 13.59 4.16 -11.69
CA LYS A 183 12.65 3.03 -11.82
C LYS A 183 13.09 1.75 -11.09
N SER A 184 14.35 1.67 -10.65
CA SER A 184 14.89 0.52 -9.94
C SER A 184 14.82 0.64 -8.41
N ILE A 185 14.46 1.81 -7.86
CA ILE A 185 14.44 2.05 -6.41
C ILE A 185 13.53 1.03 -5.70
N ILE A 186 12.26 0.98 -6.11
CA ILE A 186 11.26 0.09 -5.50
C ILE A 186 11.63 -1.37 -5.72
N LYS A 187 11.98 -1.74 -6.96
CA LYS A 187 12.37 -3.12 -7.29
C LYS A 187 13.60 -3.57 -6.48
N GLY A 188 14.60 -2.70 -6.34
CA GLY A 188 15.80 -2.95 -5.55
C GLY A 188 15.47 -3.18 -4.08
N LEU A 189 14.58 -2.37 -3.49
CA LEU A 189 14.08 -2.59 -2.14
C LEU A 189 13.45 -3.98 -1.97
N PHE A 190 12.53 -4.38 -2.84
CA PHE A 190 11.89 -5.69 -2.71
C PHE A 190 12.85 -6.86 -2.99
N GLN A 191 13.97 -6.64 -3.69
CA GLN A 191 15.04 -7.64 -3.82
C GLN A 191 15.84 -7.85 -2.53
N THR A 192 15.79 -6.88 -1.59
CA THR A 192 16.44 -7.03 -0.28
C THR A 192 15.64 -7.89 0.70
N VAL A 193 14.41 -8.26 0.36
CA VAL A 193 13.53 -9.15 1.14
C VAL A 193 13.54 -10.53 0.50
N GLU A 194 13.96 -11.58 1.22
CA GLU A 194 14.12 -12.95 0.69
C GLU A 194 12.92 -13.88 0.94
#